data_AF-A0A554KH09-F1
#
_entry.id   AF-A0A554KH09-F1
#
_cell.length_a   1.000
_cell.length_b   1.000
_cell.length_c   1.000
_cell.angle_alpha   90.00
_cell.angle_beta   90.00
_cell.angle_gamma   90.00
#
_symmetry.space_group_name_H-M   'P 1'
#
loop_
_entity.id
_entity.type
_entity.pdbx_description
1 polymer ?
#
loop_
_entity_poly.entity_id
_entity_poly.type
_entity_poly.pdbx_seq_one_letter_code
_entity_poly.pdbx_strand_id
1 'polypeptide(L)'
;MAIDPSATTDAIVASPLLAKNLSMAIAMGAGAIGPGIGIGIIGGKAVEAIGRNPEASSKIQTPMILAIAFAEAVAIYALVIALIVKFV
;
A
#
# COMPACT_ATOMS: atom_id res chain seq x y z
N MET A 1 -48.08 2.22 6.72
CA MET A 1 -46.88 2.57 5.93
C MET A 1 -45.78 1.62 6.37
N ALA A 2 -45.58 0.52 5.62
CA ALA A 2 -44.51 -0.42 5.94
C ALA A 2 -43.18 0.18 5.47
N ILE A 3 -42.17 0.19 6.34
CA ILE A 3 -40.79 0.51 5.96
C ILE A 3 -40.34 -0.64 5.06
N ASP A 4 -40.06 -0.36 3.79
CA ASP A 4 -39.43 -1.32 2.87
C ASP A 4 -37.95 -1.50 3.27
N PRO A 5 -37.54 -2.68 3.75
CA PRO A 5 -36.15 -2.95 4.15
C PRO A 5 -35.16 -2.95 2.97
N SER A 6 -35.65 -3.19 1.74
CA SER A 6 -34.81 -3.21 0.53
C SER A 6 -34.30 -1.82 0.17
N ALA A 7 -35.13 -0.78 0.36
CA ALA A 7 -34.74 0.62 0.17
C ALA A 7 -33.57 1.07 1.06
N THR A 8 -33.42 0.48 2.26
CA THR A 8 -32.31 0.80 3.17
C THR A 8 -31.02 0.07 2.75
N THR A 9 -31.15 -1.15 2.22
CA THR A 9 -30.02 -1.92 1.70
C THR A 9 -29.47 -1.28 0.43
N ASP A 10 -30.34 -0.91 -0.50
CA ASP A 10 -29.94 -0.23 -1.74
C ASP A 10 -29.32 1.13 -1.44
N ALA A 11 -29.80 1.87 -0.43
CA ALA A 11 -29.18 3.13 -0.01
C ALA A 11 -27.76 2.95 0.56
N ILE A 12 -27.46 1.83 1.21
CA ILE A 12 -26.11 1.56 1.75
C ILE A 12 -25.16 1.18 0.61
N VAL A 13 -25.54 0.21 -0.23
CA VAL A 13 -24.66 -0.30 -1.31
C VAL A 13 -24.54 0.67 -2.49
N ALA A 14 -25.60 1.44 -2.79
CA ALA A 14 -25.59 2.46 -3.85
C ALA A 14 -25.12 3.84 -3.35
N SER A 15 -24.74 4.00 -2.08
CA SER A 15 -24.21 5.28 -1.61
C SER A 15 -22.86 5.56 -2.30
N PRO A 16 -22.73 6.64 -3.10
CA PRO A 16 -21.48 6.96 -3.79
C PRO A 16 -20.29 7.11 -2.84
N LEU A 17 -20.57 7.43 -1.57
CA LEU A 17 -19.59 7.52 -0.50
C LEU A 17 -19.04 6.14 -0.09
N LEU A 18 -19.87 5.12 0.06
CA LEU A 18 -19.41 3.77 0.40
C LEU A 18 -18.56 3.19 -0.74
N ALA A 19 -19.01 3.36 -1.98
CA ALA A 19 -18.27 2.93 -3.16
C ALA A 19 -16.88 3.58 -3.22
N LYS A 20 -16.80 4.91 -3.06
CA LYS A 20 -15.50 5.63 -2.98
C LYS A 20 -14.61 5.09 -1.86
N ASN A 21 -15.15 4.93 -0.66
CA ASN A 21 -14.38 4.45 0.50
C ASN A 21 -13.82 3.05 0.28
N LEU A 22 -14.63 2.14 -0.27
CA LEU A 22 -14.20 0.77 -0.56
C LEU A 22 -13.14 0.73 -1.66
N SER A 23 -13.32 1.48 -2.76
CA SER A 23 -12.33 1.56 -3.83
C SER A 23 -10.98 2.10 -3.35
N MET A 24 -10.97 3.14 -2.49
CA MET A 24 -9.73 3.65 -1.89
C MET A 24 -9.04 2.61 -1.01
N ALA A 25 -9.80 1.93 -0.14
CA ALA A 25 -9.27 0.90 0.75
C ALA A 25 -8.66 -0.27 -0.03
N ILE A 26 -9.31 -0.71 -1.11
CA ILE A 26 -8.82 -1.78 -1.97
C ILE A 26 -7.56 -1.34 -2.73
N ALA A 27 -7.57 -0.15 -3.33
CA ALA A 27 -6.40 0.39 -4.03
C ALA A 27 -5.18 0.45 -3.10
N MET A 28 -5.35 0.91 -1.85
CA MET A 28 -4.28 0.99 -0.86
C MET A 28 -3.83 -0.37 -0.39
N GLY A 29 -4.78 -1.17 0.07
CA GLY A 29 -4.51 -2.49 0.64
C GLY A 29 -3.78 -3.38 -0.37
N ALA A 30 -4.28 -3.46 -1.61
CA ALA A 30 -3.65 -4.26 -2.64
C ALA A 30 -2.31 -3.67 -3.11
N GLY A 31 -2.25 -2.34 -3.30
CA GLY A 31 -1.06 -1.65 -3.79
C GLY A 31 0.13 -1.69 -2.84
N ALA A 32 -0.11 -1.83 -1.52
CA ALA A 32 0.95 -1.89 -0.52
C ALA A 32 1.58 -3.29 -0.34
N ILE A 33 0.92 -4.36 -0.79
CA ILE A 33 1.40 -5.74 -0.55
C ILE A 33 2.74 -6.00 -1.23
N GLY A 34 2.86 -5.67 -2.52
CA GLY A 34 4.09 -5.90 -3.28
C GLY A 34 5.30 -5.15 -2.70
N PRO A 35 5.20 -3.82 -2.50
CA PRO A 35 6.22 -3.01 -1.85
C PRO A 35 6.56 -3.50 -0.44
N GLY A 36 5.56 -3.82 0.40
CA GLY A 36 5.80 -4.33 1.75
C GLY A 36 6.62 -5.62 1.77
N ILE A 37 6.30 -6.57 0.89
CA ILE A 37 7.07 -7.80 0.73
C ILE A 37 8.48 -7.51 0.20
N GLY A 38 8.60 -6.68 -0.83
CA GLY A 38 9.88 -6.31 -1.43
C GLY A 38 10.83 -5.66 -0.43
N ILE A 39 10.33 -4.68 0.33
CA ILE A 39 11.08 -3.97 1.37
C ILE A 39 11.53 -4.93 2.48
N GLY A 40 10.64 -5.83 2.93
CA GLY A 40 10.98 -6.84 3.93
C GLY A 40 12.14 -7.75 3.46
N ILE A 41 12.10 -8.20 2.20
CA ILE A 41 13.17 -9.03 1.63
C ILE A 41 14.47 -8.24 1.50
N ILE A 42 14.42 -7.01 0.98
CA ILE A 42 15.59 -6.15 0.80
C ILE A 42 16.26 -5.88 2.14
N GLY A 43 15.49 -5.42 3.13
CA GLY A 43 15.98 -5.12 4.48
C GLY A 43 16.54 -6.37 5.15
N GLY A 44 15.83 -7.50 5.09
CA GLY A 44 16.28 -8.78 5.65
C GLY A 44 17.62 -9.24 5.07
N LYS A 45 17.77 -9.22 3.75
CA LYS A 45 19.05 -9.60 3.11
C LYS A 45 20.17 -8.63 3.41
N ALA A 46 19.87 -7.34 3.52
CA ALA A 46 20.88 -6.34 3.88
C ALA A 46 21.41 -6.56 5.30
N VAL A 47 20.52 -6.78 6.30
CA VAL A 47 20.96 -7.02 7.68
C VAL A 47 21.70 -8.36 7.81
N GLU A 48 21.31 -9.41 7.09
CA GLU A 48 22.06 -10.67 7.04
C GLU A 48 23.48 -10.47 6.46
N ALA A 49 23.61 -9.71 5.37
CA ALA A 49 24.90 -9.42 4.75
C ALA A 49 25.80 -8.59 5.67
N ILE A 50 25.24 -7.58 6.34
CA ILE A 50 25.95 -6.75 7.33
C ILE A 50 26.37 -7.60 8.54
N GLY A 51 25.51 -8.49 9.02
CA GLY A 51 25.84 -9.39 10.13
C GLY A 51 26.99 -10.34 9.82
N ARG A 52 27.14 -10.76 8.56
CA ARG A 52 28.27 -11.58 8.10
C ARG A 52 29.55 -10.79 7.87
N ASN A 53 29.44 -9.53 7.44
CA ASN A 53 30.58 -8.65 7.24
C ASN A 53 30.24 -7.21 7.70
N PRO A 54 30.51 -6.87 8.97
CA PRO A 54 30.18 -5.56 9.53
C PRO A 54 30.87 -4.39 8.83
N GLU A 55 32.09 -4.60 8.31
CA GLU A 55 32.86 -3.59 7.59
C GLU A 55 32.22 -3.19 6.26
N ALA A 56 31.36 -4.04 5.69
CA ALA A 56 30.65 -3.76 4.45
C ALA A 56 29.38 -2.91 4.64
N SER A 57 29.03 -2.54 5.88
CA SER A 57 27.77 -1.82 6.20
C SER A 57 27.54 -0.56 5.36
N SER A 58 28.56 0.29 5.23
CA SER A 58 28.47 1.53 4.45
C SER A 58 28.27 1.28 2.95
N LYS A 59 28.78 0.16 2.43
CA LYS A 59 28.62 -0.25 1.02
C LYS A 59 27.26 -0.87 0.75
N ILE A 60 26.59 -1.41 1.78
CA ILE A 60 25.28 -2.06 1.67
C ILE A 60 24.12 -1.07 1.89
N GLN A 61 24.28 -0.10 2.80
CA GLN A 61 23.18 0.82 3.16
C GLN A 61 22.66 1.62 1.96
N THR A 62 23.55 2.23 1.18
CA THR A 62 23.15 3.05 0.03
C THR A 62 22.32 2.27 -1.00
N PRO A 63 22.80 1.12 -1.54
CA PRO A 63 22.00 0.34 -2.48
C PRO A 63 20.73 -0.24 -1.85
N MET A 64 20.74 -0.60 -0.56
CA MET A 64 19.55 -1.04 0.17
C MET A 64 18.47 0.05 0.18
N ILE A 65 18.83 1.28 0.58
CA ILE A 65 17.88 2.40 0.65
C ILE A 65 17.33 2.74 -0.73
N LEU A 66 18.18 2.73 -1.77
CA LEU A 66 17.72 2.95 -3.15
C LEU A 66 16.73 1.87 -3.61
N ALA A 67 17.01 0.59 -3.33
CA ALA A 67 16.11 -0.50 -3.66
C ALA A 67 14.77 -0.39 -2.91
N ILE A 68 14.80 -0.01 -1.63
CA ILE A 68 13.60 0.28 -0.83
C ILE A 68 12.82 1.44 -1.44
N ALA A 69 13.48 2.54 -1.82
CA ALA A 69 12.82 3.70 -2.41
C ALA A 69 12.15 3.36 -3.76
N PHE A 70 12.78 2.53 -4.59
CA PHE A 70 12.17 2.07 -5.84
C PHE A 70 10.99 1.12 -5.60
N ALA A 71 11.06 0.25 -4.59
CA ALA A 71 9.91 -0.56 -4.19
C ALA A 71 8.76 0.31 -3.69
N GLU A 72 9.06 1.33 -2.87
CA GLU A 72 8.07 2.26 -2.32
C GLU A 72 7.40 3.12 -3.40
N ALA A 73 8.09 3.43 -4.50
CA ALA A 73 7.51 4.19 -5.61
C ALA A 73 6.23 3.53 -6.16
N VAL A 74 6.15 2.19 -6.13
CA VAL A 74 4.94 1.45 -6.54
C VAL A 74 3.80 1.64 -5.53
N ALA A 75 4.08 1.66 -4.23
CA ALA A 75 3.09 1.97 -3.20
C ALA A 75 2.57 3.41 -3.33
N ILE A 76 3.45 4.35 -3.69
CA ILE A 76 3.08 5.74 -3.91
C ILE A 76 2.10 5.87 -5.10
N TYR A 77 2.27 5.10 -6.18
CA TYR A 77 1.28 5.13 -7.27
C TYR A 77 -0.09 4.63 -6.82
N ALA A 78 -0.13 3.60 -5.98
CA ALA A 78 -1.38 3.22 -5.36
C ALA A 78 -1.94 4.39 -4.57
N LEU A 79 -1.16 5.00 -3.65
CA LEU A 79 -1.56 6.14 -2.82
C LEU A 79 -2.15 7.28 -3.65
N VAL A 80 -1.49 7.64 -4.74
CA VAL A 80 -1.96 8.65 -5.70
C VAL A 80 -3.35 8.29 -6.24
N ILE A 81 -3.57 7.04 -6.64
CA ILE A 81 -4.89 6.59 -7.14
C ILE A 81 -5.96 6.71 -6.05
N ALA A 82 -5.68 6.31 -4.80
CA ALA A 82 -6.66 6.48 -3.72
C ALA A 82 -6.96 7.95 -3.42
N LEU A 83 -5.96 8.83 -3.46
CA LEU A 83 -6.18 10.28 -3.29
C LEU A 83 -6.99 10.86 -4.45
N ILE A 84 -6.78 10.41 -5.68
CA ILE A 84 -7.60 10.80 -6.83
C ILE A 84 -9.05 10.38 -6.59
N VAL A 85 -9.32 9.13 -6.20
CA VAL A 85 -10.69 8.68 -5.90
C VAL A 85 -11.33 9.48 -4.76
N LYS A 86 -10.52 9.93 -3.78
CA LYS A 86 -11.02 10.73 -2.65
C LYS A 86 -11.50 12.10 -3.08
N PHE A 87 -10.71 12.81 -3.89
CA PHE A 87 -10.85 14.24 -4.12
C PHE A 87 -11.39 14.61 -5.51
N VAL A 88 -11.33 13.69 -6.47
CA VAL A 88 -11.87 13.83 -7.83
C VAL A 88 -13.15 12.99 -7.93
#